data_AF-K1SFA7-F1
#
_entry.id   AF-K1SFA7-F1
#
_cell.length_a   1.000
_cell.length_b   1.000
_cell.length_c   1.000
_cell.angle_alpha   90.00
_cell.angle_beta   90.00
_cell.angle_gamma   90.00
#
_symmetry.space_group_name_H-M   'P 1'
#
loop_
_entity.id
_entity.type
_entity.pdbx_description
1 polymer ?
#
loop_
_entity_poly.entity_id
_entity_poly.type
_entity_poly.pdbx_seq_one_letter_code
_entity_poly.pdbx_strand_id
1 'polypeptide(L)'
;SEQEIRMGEYYAGMVGNTYEVVCEGFDRYSDMYFGRSMHFAPEIDGMIYFTSAKDKSSLTIGDFVNVKITDVLENNLLGERV
;
A
#
# COMPACT_ATOMS: atom_id res chain seq x y z
N SER A 1 5.94 19.18 -12.42
CA SER A 1 7.08 18.94 -13.33
C SER A 1 6.79 17.70 -14.17
N GLU A 2 7.51 17.44 -15.28
CA GLU A 2 7.35 16.19 -16.05
C GLU A 2 7.55 14.93 -15.19
N GLN A 3 8.35 15.02 -14.12
CA GLN A 3 8.54 13.95 -13.13
C GLN A 3 7.25 13.63 -12.35
N GLU A 4 6.49 14.64 -11.92
CA GLU A 4 5.23 14.43 -11.19
C GLU A 4 4.15 13.78 -12.07
N ILE A 5 4.10 14.14 -13.36
CA ILE A 5 3.15 13.56 -14.32
C ILE A 5 3.45 12.08 -14.56
N ARG A 6 4.72 11.73 -14.80
CA ARG A 6 5.14 10.32 -14.94
C ARG A 6 4.85 9.48 -13.70
N MET A 7 5.02 10.06 -12.51
CA MET A 7 4.70 9.35 -11.27
C MET A 7 3.20 9.12 -11.12
N GLY A 8 2.36 10.11 -11.43
CA GLY A 8 0.92 9.95 -11.41
C GLY A 8 0.43 8.85 -12.36
N GLU A 9 0.95 8.80 -13.59
CA GLU A 9 0.62 7.76 -14.57
C GLU A 9 1.07 6.36 -14.12
N TYR A 10 2.25 6.27 -13.51
CA TYR A 10 2.76 5.01 -12.96
C TYR A 10 1.85 4.47 -11.85
N TYR A 11 1.51 5.31 -10.86
CA TYR A 11 0.63 4.89 -9.76
C TYR A 11 -0.79 4.57 -10.22
N ALA A 12 -1.33 5.31 -11.19
CA ALA A 12 -2.65 5.01 -11.77
C ALA A 12 -2.70 3.59 -12.40
N GLY A 13 -1.59 3.12 -12.97
CA GLY A 13 -1.47 1.77 -13.51
C GLY A 13 -1.42 0.66 -12.45
N MET A 14 -1.24 1.02 -11.17
CA MET A 14 -1.16 0.07 -10.05
C MET A 14 -2.52 -0.21 -9.44
N VAL A 15 -3.48 0.71 -9.59
CA VAL A 15 -4.85 0.54 -9.12
C VAL A 15 -5.48 -0.67 -9.81
N GLY A 16 -6.08 -1.55 -9.01
CA GLY A 16 -6.67 -2.81 -9.47
C GLY A 16 -5.74 -4.01 -9.43
N ASN A 17 -4.42 -3.81 -9.30
CA ASN A 17 -3.47 -4.90 -9.11
C ASN A 17 -3.38 -5.33 -7.63
N THR A 18 -2.84 -6.52 -7.41
CA THR A 18 -2.56 -7.05 -6.07
C THR A 18 -1.06 -7.20 -5.90
N TYR A 19 -0.54 -6.70 -4.79
CA TYR A 19 0.88 -6.79 -4.43
C TYR A 19 1.03 -7.48 -3.09
N GLU A 20 2.10 -8.26 -2.96
CA GLU A 20 2.53 -8.80 -1.67
C GLU A 20 3.26 -7.69 -0.88
N VAL A 21 2.77 -7.38 0.31
CA VAL A 21 3.19 -6.27 1.17
C VAL A 21 3.65 -6.84 2.50
N VAL A 22 4.83 -6.42 2.98
CA VAL A 22 5.25 -6.67 4.36
C VAL A 22 4.61 -5.63 5.28
N CYS A 23 3.87 -6.08 6.27
CA CYS A 23 3.28 -5.24 7.30
C CYS A 23 4.40 -4.63 8.16
N GLU A 24 4.47 -3.30 8.21
CA GLU A 24 5.45 -2.58 9.03
C GLU A 24 4.84 -1.96 10.28
N GLY A 25 3.51 -1.82 10.31
CA GLY A 25 2.81 -1.35 11.48
C GLY A 25 1.33 -1.05 11.24
N PHE A 26 0.73 -0.46 12.26
CA PHE A 26 -0.66 -0.05 12.28
C PHE A 26 -0.77 1.40 12.75
N ASP A 27 -1.34 2.25 11.92
CA ASP A 27 -1.64 3.64 12.25
C ASP A 27 -3.02 3.73 12.91
N ARG A 28 -3.02 4.11 14.19
CA ARG A 28 -4.24 4.23 15.01
C ARG A 28 -5.06 5.46 14.69
N TYR A 29 -4.51 6.46 13.97
CA TYR A 29 -5.27 7.65 13.58
C TYR A 29 -6.12 7.40 12.35
N SER A 30 -5.59 6.66 11.38
CA SER A 30 -6.30 6.26 10.16
C SER A 30 -7.01 4.91 10.28
N ASP A 31 -6.75 4.12 11.33
CA ASP A 31 -7.25 2.75 11.52
C ASP A 31 -6.80 1.81 10.38
N MET A 32 -5.58 2.03 9.87
CA MET A 32 -5.02 1.31 8.72
C MET A 32 -3.68 0.67 9.04
N TYR A 33 -3.41 -0.48 8.43
CA TYR A 33 -2.07 -1.04 8.36
C TYR A 33 -1.26 -0.32 7.30
N PHE A 34 0.05 -0.30 7.47
CA PHE A 34 0.96 0.23 6.47
C PHE A 34 2.15 -0.69 6.27
N GLY A 35 2.70 -0.65 5.07
CA GLY A 35 3.80 -1.50 4.69
C GLY A 35 4.40 -1.14 3.35
N ARG A 36 5.34 -1.97 2.92
CA ARG A 36 5.99 -1.85 1.60
C ARG A 36 5.90 -3.18 0.88
N SER A 37 5.80 -3.13 -0.44
CA SER A 37 6.03 -4.32 -1.25
C SER A 37 7.47 -4.33 -1.74
N MET A 38 8.06 -5.52 -1.85
CA MET A 38 9.45 -5.72 -2.32
C MET A 38 9.67 -5.23 -3.76
N HIS A 39 8.58 -4.94 -4.50
CA HIS A 39 8.63 -4.42 -5.86
C HIS A 39 8.86 -2.91 -5.93
N PHE A 40 8.88 -2.22 -4.79
CA PHE A 40 8.95 -0.76 -4.69
C PHE A 40 10.27 -0.29 -4.08
N ALA A 41 10.87 0.75 -4.66
CA ALA A 41 12.10 1.35 -4.22
C ALA A 41 11.86 2.25 -2.99
N PRO A 42 12.55 2.03 -1.85
CA PRO A 42 12.31 2.74 -0.58
C PRO A 42 12.38 4.27 -0.59
N GLU A 43 13.01 4.87 -1.60
CA GLU A 43 13.26 6.32 -1.68
C GLU A 43 12.37 7.05 -2.70
N ILE A 44 11.66 6.31 -3.56
CA ILE A 44 10.86 6.84 -4.68
C ILE A 44 9.39 6.49 -4.53
N ASP A 45 9.12 5.32 -3.95
CA ASP A 45 7.79 4.77 -3.88
C ASP A 45 7.20 4.96 -2.48
N GLY A 46 5.97 5.52 -2.42
CA GLY A 46 5.29 5.78 -1.16
C GLY A 46 4.86 4.50 -0.43
N MET A 47 4.29 4.69 0.76
CA MET A 47 3.82 3.57 1.58
C MET A 47 2.51 3.01 1.04
N ILE A 48 2.30 1.70 1.22
CA ILE A 48 1.02 1.06 0.95
C ILE A 48 0.24 1.03 2.26
N TYR A 49 -0.89 1.74 2.30
CA TYR A 49 -1.84 1.71 3.40
C TYR A 49 -3.00 0.79 3.06
N PHE A 50 -3.40 -0.06 3.99
CA PHE A 50 -4.45 -1.02 3.73
C PHE A 50 -5.25 -1.40 4.97
N THR A 51 -6.52 -1.73 4.75
CA THR A 51 -7.41 -2.22 5.79
C THR A 51 -7.21 -3.71 6.04
N SER A 52 -7.55 -4.19 7.24
CA SER A 52 -7.62 -5.65 7.46
C SER A 52 -8.72 -6.27 6.60
N ALA A 53 -8.51 -7.52 6.19
CA ALA A 53 -9.57 -8.31 5.60
C ALA A 53 -10.67 -8.56 6.64
N LYS A 54 -11.86 -8.97 6.18
CA LYS A 54 -13.05 -9.18 7.04
C LYS A 54 -12.82 -10.23 8.14
N ASP A 55 -11.80 -11.06 8.03
CA ASP A 55 -11.31 -11.89 9.12
C ASP A 55 -10.49 -11.01 10.09
N LYS A 56 -11.02 -10.82 11.30
CA LYS A 56 -10.52 -9.93 12.36
C LYS A 56 -9.13 -10.27 12.94
N SER A 57 -8.27 -10.96 12.19
CA SER A 57 -6.91 -11.26 12.62
C SER A 57 -6.06 -9.98 12.54
N SER A 58 -5.58 -9.51 13.69
CA SER A 58 -4.61 -8.43 13.74
C SER A 58 -3.31 -8.88 13.07
N LEU A 59 -2.78 -8.09 12.15
CA LEU A 59 -1.48 -8.37 11.56
C LEU A 59 -0.36 -8.01 12.52
N THR A 60 0.70 -8.81 12.48
CA THR A 60 1.95 -8.55 13.18
C THR A 60 2.94 -7.91 12.20
N ILE A 61 3.83 -7.09 12.73
CA ILE A 61 4.94 -6.53 11.94
C ILE A 61 5.79 -7.69 11.41
N GLY A 62 6.09 -7.66 10.11
CA GLY A 62 6.82 -8.71 9.39
C GLY A 62 5.92 -9.71 8.66
N ASP A 63 4.60 -9.67 8.87
CA ASP A 63 3.66 -10.51 8.12
C ASP A 63 3.59 -10.06 6.66
N PHE A 64 3.62 -11.01 5.74
CA PHE A 64 3.38 -10.77 4.31
C PHE A 64 1.89 -10.96 3.99
N VAL A 65 1.29 -9.97 3.35
CA VAL A 65 -0.13 -9.97 2.98
C VAL A 65 -0.33 -9.52 1.54
N ASN A 66 -1.34 -10.06 0.89
CA ASN A 66 -1.75 -9.58 -0.43
C ASN A 66 -2.69 -8.39 -0.25
N VAL A 67 -2.34 -7.27 -0.88
CA VAL A 67 -3.11 -6.04 -0.85
C VAL A 67 -3.54 -5.71 -2.27
N LYS A 68 -4.85 -5.61 -2.49
CA LYS A 68 -5.39 -5.07 -3.72
C LYS A 68 -5.42 -3.55 -3.63
N ILE A 69 -4.72 -2.87 -4.54
CA ILE A 69 -4.70 -1.41 -4.59
C ILE A 69 -6.03 -0.93 -5.14
N THR A 70 -6.67 -0.02 -4.41
CA THR A 70 -7.96 0.57 -4.73
C THR A 70 -7.85 2.04 -5.10
N ASP A 71 -6.84 2.74 -4.59
CA ASP A 71 -6.65 4.17 -4.85
C ASP A 71 -5.20 4.64 -4.63
N VAL A 72 -4.93 5.90 -4.99
CA VAL A 72 -3.63 6.58 -4.81
C VAL A 72 -3.87 7.95 -4.17
N LEU A 73 -3.16 8.26 -3.08
CA LEU A 73 -3.22 9.54 -2.37
C LEU A 73 -1.84 10.12 -2.15
N GLU A 74 -1.54 11.25 -2.79
CA GLU A 74 -0.30 12.04 -2.58
C GLU A 74 0.98 11.18 -2.59
N ASN A 75 1.06 10.22 -3.52
CA ASN A 75 2.11 9.20 -3.71
C ASN A 75 2.04 7.96 -2.82
N ASN A 76 1.05 7.83 -1.95
CA ASN A 76 0.78 6.59 -1.21
C ASN A 76 -0.27 5.76 -1.93
N LEU A 77 -0.14 4.45 -1.85
CA LEU A 77 -1.13 3.53 -2.39
C LEU A 77 -2.10 3.14 -1.28
N LEU A 78 -3.40 3.21 -1.56
CA LEU A 78 -4.44 2.75 -0.67
C LEU A 78 -4.99 1.42 -1.19
N GLY A 79 -5.29 0.50 -0.29
CA GLY A 79 -5.81 -0.80 -0.69
C GLY A 79 -6.53 -1.56 0.41
N GLU A 80 -6.92 -2.77 0.06
CA GLU A 80 -7.60 -3.70 0.96
C GLU A 80 -6.85 -5.02 0.94
N ARG A 81 -6.65 -5.61 2.13
CA ARG A 81 -6.14 -6.99 2.22
C ARG A 81 -7.14 -7.96 1.57
N VAL A 82 -6.63 -8.87 0.74
CA VAL A 82 -7.39 -9.93 0.05
C VAL A 82 -7.02 -11.33 0.52
#